data_AF-A0A6N7FQS1-F1
#
_entry.id   AF-A0A6N7FQS1-F1
#
_cell.length_a   1.000
_cell.length_b   1.000
_cell.length_c   1.000
_cell.angle_alpha   90.00
_cell.angle_beta   90.00
_cell.angle_gamma   90.00
#
_symmetry.space_group_name_H-M   'P 1'
#
loop_
_entity.id
_entity.type
_entity.pdbx_description
1 polymer ?
#
loop_
_entity_poly.entity_id
_entity_poly.type
_entity_poly.pdbx_seq_one_letter_code
_entity_poly.pdbx_strand_id
1 'polypeptide(L)'
;IDATHPALVGKVLYEACFTNQSCDGGASVARGQGTARPCTFGSQCDHGTHVAGIAAGRHATYSGMAPGAGLIAFQVFSRSTNPAECGVAPVPCPRARASDVLAALEEAYTLRSSFPGIVAVNMSLSSDSAQADCSASVLRTAVDKLRAEGIATIVASGNGGSQNGLGVPACIPSTISVGATQPDGGSIWQLTNISDQLDLVAPGVGVVSPAPGGGFSGTTGTSAAAPVVAGAWALASEALGTNDVGTIEAALEQSATPVPYGTEGRTVDRLDLGAIGGSGAAFGPQELFVTMAGASDQAGPGYQPLRADFNGDGLGDVLWYHQNGSDWMWTATGGGRFAGSVTPEIPAGYRPVAGDFNGDTLEDVFLFGPGNLPDWVWFSTGSSAHYMQFWGVQSYQISGDWQVFPGDFNDDGRGDVFLFSASNGDNHIWYGTGGTAPATQFWGAAAYPASGPYKPVTGDFNADGVSDIFWYGPGDHSDWLWFGTGSMAPGGQFRDMEVFGVTGDYQLHSGDFNGDGRTDLLFYLPGPADDQIWFNQADGSFRGVVMKVDARYTPVVGNFDGDGGGKADIFWASDPIVPADVMWLSK
;
A
#
# COMPACT_ATOMS: atom_id res chain seq x y z
N ILE A 1 6.82 28.09 -1.66
CA ILE A 1 5.69 27.14 -1.74
C ILE A 1 4.51 27.85 -2.39
N ASP A 2 3.96 27.27 -3.47
CA ASP A 2 2.72 27.73 -4.06
C ASP A 2 1.53 27.27 -3.19
N ALA A 3 1.19 28.07 -2.19
CA ALA A 3 0.07 27.80 -1.28
C ALA A 3 -1.31 27.84 -1.97
N THR A 4 -1.38 28.28 -3.24
CA THR A 4 -2.62 28.29 -4.02
C THR A 4 -2.82 27.03 -4.85
N HIS A 5 -1.80 26.16 -4.91
CA HIS A 5 -1.89 24.86 -5.57
C HIS A 5 -3.03 24.03 -4.95
N PRO A 6 -3.89 23.34 -5.76
CA PRO A 6 -5.00 22.56 -5.23
C PRO A 6 -4.60 21.53 -4.15
N ALA A 7 -3.42 20.93 -4.30
CA ALA A 7 -2.88 19.98 -3.32
C ALA A 7 -2.37 20.61 -2.00
N LEU A 8 -2.17 21.93 -1.95
CA LEU A 8 -1.56 22.65 -0.82
C LEU A 8 -2.46 23.74 -0.25
N VAL A 9 -3.65 23.94 -0.83
CA VAL A 9 -4.61 24.93 -0.35
C VAL A 9 -5.02 24.62 1.09
N GLY A 10 -4.94 25.61 1.97
CA GLY A 10 -5.24 25.45 3.39
C GLY A 10 -4.18 24.68 4.21
N LYS A 11 -3.07 24.25 3.59
CA LYS A 11 -1.99 23.53 4.29
C LYS A 11 -0.96 24.45 4.92
N VAL A 12 -0.63 25.57 4.29
CA VAL A 12 0.41 26.49 4.78
C VAL A 12 -0.17 27.38 5.88
N LEU A 13 0.26 27.15 7.12
CA LEU A 13 -0.24 27.81 8.33
C LEU A 13 0.56 29.07 8.68
N TYR A 14 1.85 29.10 8.32
CA TYR A 14 2.74 30.21 8.58
C TYR A 14 3.76 30.33 7.45
N GLU A 15 4.13 31.57 7.13
CA GLU A 15 5.12 31.90 6.11
C GLU A 15 6.10 32.95 6.64
N ALA A 16 7.38 32.71 6.42
CA ALA A 16 8.42 33.72 6.56
C ALA A 16 9.50 33.57 5.50
N CYS A 17 10.20 34.67 5.25
CA CYS A 17 11.33 34.76 4.35
C CYS A 17 12.55 35.28 5.11
N PHE A 18 13.68 34.60 4.93
CA PHE A 18 14.99 34.94 5.48
C PHE A 18 15.98 34.92 4.32
N THR A 19 16.33 36.08 3.80
CA THR A 19 17.22 36.18 2.64
C THR A 19 18.10 37.41 2.74
N ASN A 20 19.19 37.48 1.97
CA ASN A 20 20.00 38.70 1.92
C ASN A 20 19.32 39.75 1.00
N GLN A 21 18.26 40.40 1.50
CA GLN A 21 17.47 41.44 0.82
C GLN A 21 16.67 40.96 -0.41
N SER A 22 16.34 39.67 -0.47
CA SER A 22 15.56 39.08 -1.57
C SER A 22 14.11 38.78 -1.20
N CYS A 23 13.66 39.13 0.00
CA CYS A 23 12.24 39.06 0.34
C CYS A 23 11.48 40.18 -0.37
N ASP A 24 10.17 40.03 -0.49
CA ASP A 24 9.31 41.06 -1.07
C ASP A 24 9.58 42.44 -0.42
N GLY A 25 9.74 43.46 -1.28
CA GLY A 25 10.10 44.82 -0.84
C GLY A 25 11.58 45.03 -0.51
N GLY A 26 12.47 44.06 -0.79
CA GLY A 26 13.92 44.18 -0.56
C GLY A 26 14.34 43.99 0.90
N ALA A 27 13.45 43.46 1.74
CA ALA A 27 13.76 43.17 3.14
C ALA A 27 14.64 41.92 3.29
N SER A 28 15.43 41.88 4.36
CA SER A 28 16.19 40.67 4.72
C SER A 28 15.34 39.64 5.47
N VAL A 29 14.27 40.11 6.13
CA VAL A 29 13.31 39.26 6.83
C VAL A 29 11.91 39.78 6.53
N ALA A 30 11.00 38.88 6.17
CA ALA A 30 9.58 39.19 6.05
C ALA A 30 8.76 38.05 6.65
N ARG A 31 7.62 38.37 7.28
CA ARG A 31 6.69 37.40 7.87
C ARG A 31 5.29 37.69 7.38
N GLY A 32 4.47 36.64 7.24
CA GLY A 32 3.09 36.74 6.84
C GLY A 32 2.81 36.13 5.47
N GLN A 33 1.52 36.08 5.13
CA GLN A 33 1.04 35.36 3.96
C GLN A 33 1.71 35.85 2.67
N GLY A 34 2.17 34.90 1.86
CA GLY A 34 2.83 35.12 0.58
C GLY A 34 4.34 35.35 0.67
N THR A 35 4.91 35.52 1.86
CA THR A 35 6.35 35.79 1.99
C THR A 35 7.21 34.57 1.64
N ALA A 36 6.67 33.36 1.66
CA ALA A 36 7.39 32.14 1.29
C ALA A 36 6.96 31.59 -0.09
N ARG A 37 6.41 32.44 -0.97
CA ARG A 37 6.01 32.05 -2.33
C ARG A 37 7.18 31.53 -3.18
N PRO A 38 6.90 30.74 -4.22
CA PRO A 38 7.91 30.33 -5.19
C PRO A 38 8.61 31.57 -5.76
N CYS A 39 9.93 31.50 -5.96
CA CYS A 39 10.61 32.54 -6.70
C CYS A 39 10.14 32.58 -8.17
N THR A 40 10.47 33.66 -8.88
CA THR A 40 10.11 33.84 -10.29
C THR A 40 11.34 33.90 -11.21
N PHE A 41 12.53 33.65 -10.66
CA PHE A 41 13.80 33.78 -11.34
C PHE A 41 14.51 32.41 -11.38
N GLY A 42 14.47 31.75 -12.53
CA GLY A 42 15.18 30.48 -12.74
C GLY A 42 14.32 29.23 -12.59
N SER A 43 14.89 28.11 -13.01
CA SER A 43 14.18 26.84 -13.20
C SER A 43 14.01 26.00 -11.93
N GLN A 44 14.57 26.41 -10.79
CA GLN A 44 14.52 25.68 -9.51
C GLN A 44 13.52 26.29 -8.51
N CYS A 45 12.69 27.23 -8.96
CA CYS A 45 11.74 27.93 -8.10
C CYS A 45 10.52 27.07 -7.70
N ASP A 46 10.31 25.97 -8.39
CA ASP A 46 9.32 24.93 -8.12
C ASP A 46 9.69 24.04 -6.92
N HIS A 47 10.99 23.93 -6.60
CA HIS A 47 11.54 23.00 -5.62
C HIS A 47 10.81 23.00 -4.28
N GLY A 48 10.58 24.17 -3.68
CA GLY A 48 9.89 24.25 -2.39
C GLY A 48 8.43 23.75 -2.46
N THR A 49 7.73 23.95 -3.58
CA THR A 49 6.37 23.44 -3.79
C THR A 49 6.37 21.91 -3.92
N HIS A 50 7.34 21.35 -4.64
CA HIS A 50 7.54 19.90 -4.71
C HIS A 50 7.77 19.31 -3.32
N VAL A 51 8.73 19.87 -2.57
CA VAL A 51 9.07 19.39 -1.24
C VAL A 51 7.87 19.43 -0.28
N ALA A 52 7.10 20.51 -0.31
CA ALA A 52 5.87 20.64 0.49
C ALA A 52 4.80 19.61 0.10
N GLY A 53 4.67 19.34 -1.20
CA GLY A 53 3.74 18.36 -1.74
C GLY A 53 4.06 16.94 -1.30
N ILE A 54 5.33 16.52 -1.40
CA ILE A 54 5.78 15.19 -0.96
C ILE A 54 5.55 14.99 0.54
N ALA A 55 5.79 16.01 1.35
CA ALA A 55 5.63 15.90 2.80
C ALA A 55 4.15 15.84 3.23
N ALA A 56 3.30 16.75 2.74
CA ALA A 56 1.96 16.94 3.29
C ALA A 56 0.87 17.36 2.28
N GLY A 57 1.14 17.25 0.98
CA GLY A 57 0.14 17.53 -0.06
C GLY A 57 -1.08 16.61 0.06
N ARG A 58 -2.26 17.11 -0.30
CA ARG A 58 -3.50 16.32 -0.35
C ARG A 58 -4.15 16.48 -1.72
N HIS A 59 -4.13 15.42 -2.52
CA HIS A 59 -4.75 15.39 -3.84
C HIS A 59 -5.25 13.99 -4.15
N ALA A 60 -6.32 13.87 -4.95
CA ALA A 60 -6.94 12.58 -5.26
C ALA A 60 -5.96 11.57 -5.89
N THR A 61 -4.99 12.04 -6.67
CA THR A 61 -4.03 11.18 -7.40
C THR A 61 -2.63 11.13 -6.77
N TYR A 62 -2.19 12.22 -6.14
CA TYR A 62 -0.80 12.38 -5.71
C TYR A 62 -0.77 13.09 -4.36
N SER A 63 -0.97 12.32 -3.28
CA SER A 63 -0.88 12.80 -1.91
C SER A 63 0.54 12.67 -1.37
N GLY A 64 0.91 13.59 -0.50
CA GLY A 64 2.15 13.50 0.27
C GLY A 64 2.03 12.48 1.39
N MET A 65 3.15 12.19 2.04
CA MET A 65 3.24 11.17 3.08
C MET A 65 2.32 11.45 4.28
N ALA A 66 2.19 12.72 4.71
CA ALA A 66 1.31 13.11 5.81
C ALA A 66 0.22 14.09 5.31
N PRO A 67 -0.80 13.62 4.57
CA PRO A 67 -1.82 14.49 3.97
C PRO A 67 -2.75 15.12 5.01
N GLY A 68 -2.64 14.77 6.30
CA GLY A 68 -3.29 15.43 7.43
C GLY A 68 -2.50 16.63 7.98
N ALA A 69 -1.18 16.66 7.80
CA ALA A 69 -0.31 17.66 8.43
C ALA A 69 -0.49 19.07 7.85
N GLY A 70 -0.18 20.06 8.67
CA GLY A 70 -0.01 21.47 8.27
C GLY A 70 1.45 21.79 7.98
N LEU A 71 1.70 22.88 7.26
CA LEU A 71 3.03 23.30 6.83
C LEU A 71 3.40 24.67 7.37
N ILE A 72 4.64 24.81 7.84
CA ILE A 72 5.29 26.10 8.12
C ILE A 72 6.34 26.31 7.04
N ALA A 73 6.23 27.41 6.31
CA ALA A 73 7.05 27.67 5.13
C ALA A 73 8.11 28.73 5.41
N PHE A 74 9.37 28.36 5.22
CA PHE A 74 10.50 29.29 5.26
C PHE A 74 11.18 29.39 3.91
N GLN A 75 11.22 30.61 3.35
CA GLN A 75 12.02 30.90 2.16
C GLN A 75 13.43 31.33 2.59
N VAL A 76 14.42 30.51 2.26
CA VAL A 76 15.84 30.74 2.61
C VAL A 76 16.75 30.92 1.38
N PHE A 77 16.19 30.77 0.17
CA PHE A 77 16.95 30.91 -1.06
C PHE A 77 16.86 32.33 -1.61
N SER A 78 18.03 32.94 -1.76
CA SER A 78 18.21 34.26 -2.34
C SER A 78 18.52 34.17 -3.84
N ARG A 79 18.23 35.23 -4.58
CA ARG A 79 18.63 35.39 -5.98
C ARG A 79 20.13 35.63 -6.08
N SER A 80 20.88 34.68 -6.63
CA SER A 80 22.27 34.91 -7.01
C SER A 80 22.39 35.25 -8.48
N THR A 81 23.02 36.39 -8.76
CA THR A 81 23.44 36.78 -10.12
C THR A 81 24.93 36.51 -10.34
N ASN A 82 25.62 35.90 -9.37
CA ASN A 82 27.04 35.62 -9.43
C ASN A 82 27.27 34.27 -10.13
N PRO A 83 27.87 34.24 -11.33
CA PRO A 83 28.11 32.98 -12.04
C PRO A 83 28.94 31.98 -11.25
N ALA A 84 29.86 32.45 -10.39
CA ALA A 84 30.68 31.58 -9.55
C ALA A 84 29.85 30.83 -8.49
N GLU A 85 28.79 31.46 -7.98
CA GLU A 85 27.86 30.80 -7.06
C GLU A 85 26.93 29.85 -7.80
N CYS A 86 26.52 30.20 -9.02
CA CYS A 86 25.61 29.37 -9.83
C CYS A 86 26.25 28.11 -10.43
N GLY A 87 27.59 28.09 -10.58
CA GLY A 87 28.30 26.95 -11.15
C GLY A 87 27.82 26.68 -12.58
N VAL A 88 27.29 25.47 -12.82
CA VAL A 88 26.73 25.08 -14.13
C VAL A 88 25.28 25.48 -14.32
N ALA A 89 24.60 25.98 -13.28
CA ALA A 89 23.21 26.39 -13.37
C ALA A 89 23.06 27.73 -14.11
N PRO A 90 21.93 27.96 -14.82
CA PRO A 90 21.64 29.26 -15.42
C PRO A 90 21.65 30.39 -14.39
N VAL A 91 22.18 31.56 -14.78
CA VAL A 91 22.17 32.78 -13.96
C VAL A 91 20.93 33.60 -14.33
N PRO A 92 20.11 34.06 -13.37
CA PRO A 92 20.25 33.90 -11.93
C PRO A 92 19.83 32.52 -11.42
N CYS A 93 20.42 32.09 -10.31
CA CYS A 93 20.09 30.84 -9.62
C CYS A 93 19.70 31.09 -8.15
N PRO A 94 18.89 30.21 -7.54
CA PRO A 94 18.62 30.27 -6.10
C PRO A 94 19.82 29.75 -5.29
N ARG A 95 20.20 30.46 -4.23
CA ARG A 95 21.24 30.04 -3.28
C ARG A 95 20.84 30.35 -1.84
N ALA A 96 21.01 29.37 -0.96
CA ALA A 96 20.80 29.54 0.47
C ALA A 96 22.13 29.81 1.18
N ARG A 97 22.14 30.75 2.13
CA ARG A 97 23.29 31.02 3.00
C ARG A 97 23.08 30.33 4.35
N ALA A 98 24.17 29.90 4.98
CA ALA A 98 24.09 29.32 6.32
C ALA A 98 23.45 30.28 7.34
N SER A 99 23.64 31.60 7.20
CA SER A 99 22.97 32.61 8.04
C SER A 99 21.45 32.59 7.90
N ASP A 100 20.96 32.37 6.68
CA ASP A 100 19.53 32.41 6.35
C ASP A 100 18.84 31.14 6.85
N VAL A 101 19.51 29.99 6.69
CA VAL A 101 19.09 28.71 7.26
C VAL A 101 19.10 28.77 8.79
N LEU A 102 20.13 29.35 9.41
CA LEU A 102 20.19 29.54 10.86
C LEU A 102 19.01 30.35 11.38
N ALA A 103 18.72 31.49 10.75
CA ALA A 103 17.59 32.34 11.13
C ALA A 103 16.24 31.60 11.00
N ALA A 104 16.08 30.77 9.97
CA ALA A 104 14.88 29.94 9.82
C ALA A 104 14.75 28.87 10.90
N LEU A 105 15.85 28.23 11.32
CA LEU A 105 15.84 27.26 12.43
C LEU A 105 15.54 27.93 13.78
N GLU A 106 16.06 29.14 14.01
CA GLU A 106 15.76 29.94 15.20
C GLU A 106 14.28 30.41 15.23
N GLU A 107 13.71 30.73 14.06
CA GLU A 107 12.29 31.00 13.91
C GLU A 107 11.46 29.75 14.20
N ALA A 108 11.83 28.59 13.65
CA ALA A 108 11.16 27.32 13.92
C ALA A 108 11.12 27.02 15.43
N TYR A 109 12.27 27.20 16.09
CA TYR A 109 12.37 27.06 17.54
C TYR A 109 11.42 28.04 18.23
N THR A 110 11.40 29.31 17.86
CA THR A 110 10.49 30.31 18.45
C THR A 110 9.01 29.92 18.26
N LEU A 111 8.64 29.45 17.07
CA LEU A 111 7.27 29.09 16.72
C LEU A 111 6.73 27.86 17.45
N ARG A 112 7.59 26.99 18.01
CA ARG A 112 7.15 25.80 18.78
C ARG A 112 6.17 26.14 19.91
N SER A 113 6.26 27.34 20.48
CA SER A 113 5.34 27.81 21.53
C SER A 113 3.94 28.16 20.99
N SER A 114 3.83 28.58 19.74
CA SER A 114 2.56 28.93 19.07
C SER A 114 2.00 27.77 18.24
N PHE A 115 2.88 26.84 17.85
CA PHE A 115 2.57 25.64 17.09
C PHE A 115 3.17 24.43 17.83
N PRO A 116 2.53 23.96 18.91
CA PRO A 116 3.06 22.83 19.69
C PRO A 116 3.09 21.51 18.91
N GLY A 117 2.40 21.44 17.76
CA GLY A 117 2.42 20.29 16.84
C GLY A 117 3.55 20.31 15.80
N ILE A 118 4.57 21.18 15.93
CA ILE A 118 5.77 21.06 15.10
C ILE A 118 6.54 19.83 15.59
N VAL A 119 6.70 18.84 14.72
CA VAL A 119 7.41 17.57 15.00
C VAL A 119 8.67 17.41 14.16
N ALA A 120 8.76 18.10 13.02
CA ALA A 120 9.91 18.05 12.15
C ALA A 120 10.13 19.35 11.37
N VAL A 121 11.39 19.59 10.99
CA VAL A 121 11.83 20.60 10.03
C VAL A 121 12.53 19.89 8.89
N ASN A 122 11.96 19.96 7.68
CA ASN A 122 12.58 19.41 6.49
C ASN A 122 13.52 20.42 5.81
N MET A 123 14.74 20.00 5.52
CA MET A 123 15.76 20.75 4.79
C MET A 123 16.22 19.95 3.56
N SER A 124 15.48 20.09 2.47
CA SER A 124 15.84 19.52 1.15
C SER A 124 16.95 20.31 0.45
N LEU A 125 18.02 20.63 1.17
CA LEU A 125 19.17 21.41 0.72
C LEU A 125 20.45 20.83 1.32
N SER A 126 21.56 21.01 0.63
CA SER A 126 22.89 20.63 1.13
C SER A 126 23.95 21.56 0.54
N SER A 127 25.13 21.61 1.15
CA SER A 127 26.32 22.17 0.49
C SER A 127 26.76 21.30 -0.69
N ASP A 128 27.45 21.92 -1.64
CA ASP A 128 28.01 21.22 -2.81
C ASP A 128 29.14 20.25 -2.43
N SER A 129 29.89 20.56 -1.36
CA SER A 129 30.93 19.68 -0.82
C SER A 129 30.38 18.76 0.27
N ALA A 130 30.75 17.48 0.18
CA ALA A 130 30.51 16.49 1.21
C ALA A 130 31.62 16.52 2.27
N GLN A 131 31.26 16.29 3.53
CA GLN A 131 32.15 16.27 4.69
C GLN A 131 31.83 15.03 5.54
N ALA A 132 32.86 14.41 6.12
CA ALA A 132 32.68 13.27 7.01
C ALA A 132 32.08 13.66 8.36
N ASP A 133 32.31 14.90 8.81
CA ASP A 133 31.74 15.49 10.01
C ASP A 133 31.66 17.00 9.82
N CYS A 134 30.53 17.59 10.21
CA CYS A 134 30.38 19.04 10.27
C CYS A 134 29.80 19.54 11.61
N SER A 135 30.18 18.88 12.71
CA SER A 135 29.87 19.30 14.09
C SER A 135 30.29 20.75 14.41
N ALA A 136 31.28 21.30 13.71
CA ALA A 136 31.70 22.71 13.84
C ALA A 136 30.81 23.72 13.09
N SER A 137 29.76 23.26 12.40
CA SER A 137 28.83 24.12 11.65
C SER A 137 28.12 25.11 12.57
N VAL A 138 27.92 26.34 12.08
CA VAL A 138 27.13 27.37 12.77
C VAL A 138 25.67 26.95 13.01
N LEU A 139 25.18 25.95 12.27
CA LEU A 139 23.82 25.43 12.38
C LEU A 139 23.64 24.46 13.56
N ARG A 140 24.74 23.87 14.07
CA ARG A 140 24.69 22.77 15.06
C ARG A 140 23.87 23.15 16.28
N THR A 141 24.11 24.31 16.87
CA THR A 141 23.43 24.75 18.09
C THR A 141 21.92 24.91 17.90
N ALA A 142 21.46 25.36 16.73
CA ALA A 142 20.04 25.49 16.45
C ALA A 142 19.39 24.11 16.23
N VAL A 143 20.08 23.21 15.53
CA VAL A 143 19.66 21.81 15.35
C VAL A 143 19.51 21.11 16.71
N ASP A 144 20.50 21.23 17.58
CA ASP A 144 20.47 20.62 18.92
C ASP A 144 19.30 21.10 19.76
N LYS A 145 19.03 22.41 19.71
CA LYS A 145 17.90 23.01 20.42
C LYS A 145 16.57 22.48 19.92
N LEU A 146 16.41 22.29 18.62
CA LEU A 146 15.19 21.70 18.06
C LEU A 146 15.04 20.24 18.48
N ARG A 147 16.11 19.44 18.37
CA ARG A 147 16.10 18.03 18.80
C ARG A 147 15.73 17.88 20.28
N ALA A 148 16.28 18.73 21.14
CA ALA A 148 15.97 18.74 22.58
C ALA A 148 14.50 19.07 22.91
N GLU A 149 13.79 19.72 21.99
CA GLU A 149 12.36 20.04 22.12
C GLU A 149 11.46 19.05 21.36
N GLY A 150 12.00 17.92 20.90
CA GLY A 150 11.24 16.91 20.16
C GLY A 150 10.97 17.28 18.70
N ILE A 151 11.76 18.20 18.12
CA ILE A 151 11.62 18.61 16.72
C ILE A 151 12.78 18.06 15.92
N ALA A 152 12.53 17.04 15.10
CA ALA A 152 13.55 16.44 14.25
C ALA A 152 13.94 17.39 13.11
N THR A 153 15.23 17.46 12.78
CA THR A 153 15.70 18.17 11.58
C THR A 153 16.07 17.15 10.52
N ILE A 154 15.26 17.03 9.48
CA ILE A 154 15.36 16.00 8.45
C ILE A 154 15.98 16.62 7.21
N VAL A 155 17.10 16.07 6.74
CA VAL A 155 18.02 16.77 5.84
C VAL A 155 18.46 15.90 4.70
N ALA A 156 18.38 16.42 3.47
CA ALA A 156 18.90 15.74 2.29
C ALA A 156 20.42 15.54 2.38
N SER A 157 20.91 14.32 2.12
CA SER A 157 22.34 13.99 2.24
C SER A 157 23.23 14.68 1.19
N GLY A 158 22.63 15.07 0.06
CA GLY A 158 23.28 15.74 -1.06
C GLY A 158 23.44 14.85 -2.30
N ASN A 159 23.63 15.49 -3.46
CA ASN A 159 23.54 14.85 -4.78
C ASN A 159 24.91 14.74 -5.49
N GLY A 160 26.00 14.59 -4.72
CA GLY A 160 27.37 14.58 -5.24
C GLY A 160 27.97 13.20 -5.49
N GLY A 161 27.28 12.12 -5.12
CA GLY A 161 27.77 10.73 -5.21
C GLY A 161 28.94 10.41 -4.28
N SER A 162 29.16 11.24 -3.23
CA SER A 162 30.20 11.00 -2.23
C SER A 162 29.99 9.65 -1.53
N GLN A 163 31.06 8.90 -1.30
CA GLN A 163 31.01 7.61 -0.61
C GLN A 163 31.44 7.69 0.86
N ASN A 164 31.95 8.84 1.32
CA ASN A 164 32.55 9.00 2.65
C ASN A 164 32.18 10.34 3.32
N GLY A 165 30.99 10.87 3.05
CA GLY A 165 30.58 12.15 3.62
C GLY A 165 29.27 12.67 3.08
N LEU A 166 28.64 13.54 3.87
CA LEU A 166 27.34 14.16 3.60
C LEU A 166 27.50 15.68 3.44
N GLY A 167 26.58 16.35 2.74
CA GLY A 167 26.61 17.81 2.64
C GLY A 167 26.16 18.47 3.95
N VAL A 168 26.57 19.72 4.21
CA VAL A 168 26.07 20.52 5.33
C VAL A 168 24.62 20.94 5.04
N PRO A 169 23.65 20.78 5.97
CA PRO A 169 23.81 20.35 7.36
C PRO A 169 23.65 18.85 7.66
N ALA A 170 23.45 17.97 6.68
CA ALA A 170 23.22 16.54 6.93
C ALA A 170 24.37 15.81 7.65
N CYS A 171 25.61 16.30 7.54
CA CYS A 171 26.77 15.78 8.30
C CYS A 171 26.82 16.24 9.77
N ILE A 172 25.77 16.89 10.28
CA ILE A 172 25.66 17.27 11.69
C ILE A 172 25.08 16.08 12.46
N PRO A 173 25.75 15.49 13.47
CA PRO A 173 25.32 14.22 14.08
C PRO A 173 23.94 14.18 14.77
N SER A 174 23.22 15.29 14.87
CA SER A 174 21.89 15.38 15.49
C SER A 174 20.78 15.55 14.46
N THR A 175 21.13 15.72 13.18
CA THR A 175 20.16 15.72 12.09
C THR A 175 19.78 14.29 11.74
N ILE A 176 18.61 14.13 11.14
CA ILE A 176 18.21 12.91 10.46
C ILE A 176 18.55 13.10 8.99
N SER A 177 19.60 12.44 8.53
CA SER A 177 20.12 12.53 7.18
C SER A 177 19.46 11.51 6.26
N VAL A 178 19.07 11.97 5.06
CA VAL A 178 18.23 11.19 4.15
C VAL A 178 18.83 11.10 2.76
N GLY A 179 19.11 9.87 2.32
CA GLY A 179 19.53 9.54 0.97
C GLY A 179 18.37 9.13 0.06
N ALA A 180 18.62 9.02 -1.25
CA ALA A 180 17.61 8.68 -2.25
C ALA A 180 17.79 7.26 -2.78
N THR A 181 16.69 6.51 -2.90
CA THR A 181 16.62 5.24 -3.63
C THR A 181 16.05 5.42 -5.04
N GLN A 182 16.32 4.43 -5.88
CA GLN A 182 15.66 4.23 -7.17
C GLN A 182 14.20 3.78 -6.97
N PRO A 183 13.37 3.82 -8.04
CA PRO A 183 11.98 3.36 -7.97
C PRO A 183 11.82 1.86 -7.72
N ASP A 184 12.88 1.07 -7.95
CA ASP A 184 12.91 -0.37 -7.63
C ASP A 184 12.91 -0.66 -6.12
N GLY A 185 13.14 0.37 -5.29
CA GLY A 185 13.22 0.26 -3.84
C GLY A 185 14.45 -0.50 -3.32
N GLY A 186 15.15 -1.29 -4.14
CA GLY A 186 16.29 -2.12 -3.75
C GLY A 186 17.65 -1.49 -4.00
N SER A 187 17.70 -0.34 -4.68
CA SER A 187 18.96 0.30 -5.09
C SER A 187 19.05 1.75 -4.61
N ILE A 188 20.22 2.15 -4.10
CA ILE A 188 20.51 3.57 -3.86
C ILE A 188 20.74 4.30 -5.19
N TRP A 189 20.17 5.50 -5.33
CA TRP A 189 20.46 6.36 -6.47
C TRP A 189 21.92 6.80 -6.47
N GLN A 190 22.64 6.55 -7.56
CA GLN A 190 24.11 6.69 -7.65
C GLN A 190 24.69 8.06 -7.27
N LEU A 191 23.88 9.14 -7.28
CA LEU A 191 24.33 10.49 -6.91
C LEU A 191 24.05 10.82 -5.43
N THR A 192 23.40 9.93 -4.68
CA THR A 192 23.24 10.07 -3.23
C THR A 192 24.62 10.13 -2.56
N ASN A 193 24.85 11.16 -1.75
CA ASN A 193 25.98 11.18 -0.83
C ASN A 193 25.72 10.19 0.32
N ILE A 194 26.73 9.36 0.61
CA ILE A 194 26.69 8.31 1.63
C ILE A 194 27.85 8.51 2.61
N SER A 195 27.61 8.13 3.86
CA SER A 195 28.54 8.14 4.99
C SER A 195 28.06 7.10 5.99
N ASP A 196 28.92 6.71 6.94
CA ASP A 196 28.51 5.91 8.10
C ASP A 196 27.56 6.68 9.05
N GLN A 197 27.36 7.98 8.80
CA GLN A 197 26.38 8.85 9.48
C GLN A 197 25.05 8.95 8.73
N LEU A 198 24.87 8.24 7.60
CA LEU A 198 23.61 8.30 6.86
C LEU A 198 22.54 7.49 7.61
N ASP A 199 21.48 8.15 8.06
CA ASP A 199 20.47 7.53 8.93
C ASP A 199 19.48 6.70 8.11
N LEU A 200 18.87 7.31 7.08
CA LEU A 200 17.82 6.67 6.29
C LEU A 200 17.97 6.91 4.79
N VAL A 201 17.37 6.03 3.99
CA VAL A 201 17.08 6.28 2.57
C VAL A 201 15.59 6.18 2.28
N ALA A 202 15.11 6.97 1.31
CA ALA A 202 13.72 6.95 0.90
C ALA A 202 13.59 7.17 -0.62
N PRO A 203 12.42 6.89 -1.22
CA PRO A 203 12.19 7.12 -2.65
C PRO A 203 12.56 8.55 -3.06
N GLY A 204 13.49 8.67 -4.01
CA GLY A 204 14.01 9.97 -4.42
C GLY A 204 14.20 10.13 -5.91
N VAL A 205 13.83 9.16 -6.74
CA VAL A 205 13.98 9.22 -8.20
C VAL A 205 12.60 9.20 -8.85
N GLY A 206 12.32 10.19 -9.70
CA GLY A 206 11.05 10.27 -10.44
C GLY A 206 9.82 10.51 -9.56
N VAL A 207 10.00 11.09 -8.36
CA VAL A 207 8.92 11.34 -7.40
C VAL A 207 7.99 12.40 -7.95
N VAL A 208 6.74 12.04 -8.23
CA VAL A 208 5.72 12.95 -8.76
C VAL A 208 5.13 13.77 -7.63
N SER A 209 5.09 15.09 -7.80
CA SER A 209 4.60 16.01 -6.77
C SER A 209 4.11 17.34 -7.37
N PRO A 210 3.31 18.14 -6.63
CA PRO A 210 2.91 19.49 -7.01
C PRO A 210 4.04 20.40 -7.52
N ALA A 211 3.75 21.09 -8.63
CA ALA A 211 4.56 22.15 -9.20
C ALA A 211 3.76 23.46 -9.21
N PRO A 212 4.40 24.64 -9.14
CA PRO A 212 3.69 25.93 -9.18
C PRO A 212 2.76 26.05 -10.40
N GLY A 213 1.58 26.64 -10.20
CA GLY A 213 0.59 26.83 -11.26
C GLY A 213 -0.46 25.71 -11.41
N GLY A 214 -0.48 24.74 -10.49
CA GLY A 214 -1.57 23.76 -10.36
C GLY A 214 -1.31 22.38 -10.99
N GLY A 215 -0.13 22.16 -11.56
CA GLY A 215 0.26 20.89 -12.19
C GLY A 215 1.14 20.00 -11.30
N PHE A 216 1.52 18.84 -11.82
CA PHE A 216 2.44 17.90 -11.17
C PHE A 216 3.64 17.62 -12.10
N SER A 217 4.80 17.36 -11.50
CA SER A 217 5.99 16.91 -12.23
C SER A 217 6.81 15.92 -11.41
N GLY A 218 7.61 15.11 -12.09
CA GLY A 218 8.59 14.22 -11.46
C GLY A 218 9.85 14.99 -11.06
N THR A 219 10.37 14.74 -9.87
CA THR A 219 11.65 15.27 -9.38
C THR A 219 12.57 14.15 -8.92
N THR A 220 13.88 14.38 -9.02
CA THR A 220 14.90 13.39 -8.67
C THR A 220 15.98 14.05 -7.80
N GLY A 221 16.26 13.42 -6.66
CA GLY A 221 17.35 13.75 -5.76
C GLY A 221 17.05 13.42 -4.31
N THR A 222 18.07 13.54 -3.46
CA THR A 222 17.91 13.44 -1.99
C THR A 222 16.97 14.52 -1.44
N SER A 223 16.80 15.63 -2.18
CA SER A 223 15.78 16.64 -1.90
C SER A 223 14.33 16.16 -2.03
N ALA A 224 14.09 15.10 -2.81
CA ALA A 224 12.79 14.45 -2.95
C ALA A 224 12.57 13.38 -1.87
N ALA A 225 13.65 12.71 -1.43
CA ALA A 225 13.61 11.69 -0.39
C ALA A 225 13.42 12.27 1.03
N ALA A 226 14.13 13.35 1.38
CA ALA A 226 14.01 14.01 2.68
C ALA A 226 12.55 14.33 3.11
N PRO A 227 11.69 14.92 2.25
CA PRO A 227 10.31 15.21 2.63
C PRO A 227 9.44 13.96 2.76
N VAL A 228 9.82 12.82 2.16
CA VAL A 228 9.15 11.53 2.43
C VAL A 228 9.34 11.17 3.90
N VAL A 229 10.60 11.20 4.37
CA VAL A 229 10.93 10.95 5.78
C VAL A 229 10.28 11.99 6.69
N ALA A 230 10.17 13.26 6.26
CA ALA A 230 9.51 14.28 7.07
C ALA A 230 8.01 14.04 7.29
N GLY A 231 7.28 13.61 6.26
CA GLY A 231 5.88 13.21 6.44
C GLY A 231 5.76 11.92 7.24
N ALA A 232 6.62 10.94 6.98
CA ALA A 232 6.71 9.71 7.78
C ALA A 232 6.99 9.98 9.26
N TRP A 233 7.82 10.98 9.57
CA TRP A 233 8.11 11.40 10.94
C TRP A 233 6.87 11.96 11.64
N ALA A 234 6.08 12.77 10.93
CA ALA A 234 4.84 13.32 11.47
C ALA A 234 3.80 12.23 11.75
N LEU A 235 3.69 11.28 10.83
CA LEU A 235 2.88 10.07 10.99
C LEU A 235 3.34 9.24 12.20
N ALA A 236 4.63 8.91 12.30
CA ALA A 236 5.20 8.12 13.39
C ALA A 236 5.03 8.80 14.75
N SER A 237 5.19 10.13 14.80
CA SER A 237 4.94 10.92 16.01
C SER A 237 3.49 10.82 16.48
N GLU A 238 2.53 10.94 15.57
CA GLU A 238 1.10 10.75 15.87
C GLU A 238 0.83 9.33 16.36
N ALA A 239 1.36 8.32 15.67
CA ALA A 239 1.12 6.93 15.99
C ALA A 239 1.71 6.49 17.33
N LEU A 240 2.92 6.94 17.65
CA LEU A 240 3.61 6.59 18.89
C LEU A 240 3.18 7.48 20.07
N GLY A 241 2.41 8.54 19.82
CA GLY A 241 1.99 9.51 20.84
C GLY A 241 3.16 10.23 21.50
N THR A 242 4.29 10.38 20.79
CA THR A 242 5.51 11.01 21.30
C THR A 242 6.16 11.87 20.22
N ASN A 243 6.91 12.87 20.66
CA ASN A 243 7.78 13.70 19.80
C ASN A 243 9.26 13.45 20.11
N ASP A 244 9.58 12.49 20.99
CA ASP A 244 10.97 12.18 21.30
C ASP A 244 11.70 11.71 20.04
N VAL A 245 12.68 12.50 19.61
CA VAL A 245 13.35 12.29 18.32
C VAL A 245 14.04 10.93 18.29
N GLY A 246 14.71 10.52 19.36
CA GLY A 246 15.41 9.23 19.40
C GLY A 246 14.46 8.04 19.36
N THR A 247 13.29 8.14 19.99
CA THR A 247 12.26 7.11 19.97
C THR A 247 11.66 6.93 18.59
N ILE A 248 11.34 8.04 17.90
CA ILE A 248 10.79 7.99 16.53
C ILE A 248 11.84 7.50 15.53
N GLU A 249 13.08 7.99 15.64
CA GLU A 249 14.22 7.57 14.83
C GLU A 249 14.41 6.05 14.90
N ALA A 250 14.54 5.53 16.12
CA ALA A 250 14.73 4.11 16.34
C ALA A 250 13.52 3.28 15.85
N ALA A 251 12.31 3.81 15.90
CA ALA A 251 11.13 3.12 15.39
C ALA A 251 11.13 3.05 13.85
N LEU A 252 11.52 4.14 13.18
CA LEU A 252 11.64 4.20 11.73
C LEU A 252 12.79 3.33 11.20
N GLU A 253 13.90 3.23 11.94
CA GLU A 253 15.03 2.34 11.61
C GLU A 253 14.67 0.87 11.83
N GLN A 254 13.99 0.53 12.93
CA GLN A 254 13.59 -0.86 13.21
C GLN A 254 12.59 -1.42 12.20
N SER A 255 11.73 -0.57 11.64
CA SER A 255 10.76 -0.97 10.63
C SER A 255 11.34 -0.98 9.22
N ALA A 256 12.55 -0.44 9.02
CA ALA A 256 13.13 -0.21 7.72
C ALA A 256 13.59 -1.49 7.01
N THR A 257 13.62 -1.43 5.68
CA THR A 257 14.23 -2.48 4.83
C THR A 257 15.71 -2.15 4.59
N PRO A 258 16.68 -3.00 4.95
CA PRO A 258 18.08 -2.74 4.64
C PRO A 258 18.34 -2.73 3.13
N VAL A 259 18.97 -1.68 2.61
CA VAL A 259 19.37 -1.55 1.20
C VAL A 259 20.89 -1.59 1.08
N PRO A 260 21.46 -2.49 0.25
CA PRO A 260 22.90 -2.61 0.10
C PRO A 260 23.52 -1.42 -0.62
N TYR A 261 24.73 -1.05 -0.23
CA TYR A 261 25.54 -0.04 -0.91
C TYR A 261 27.04 -0.32 -0.83
N GLY A 262 27.76 0.26 -1.79
CA GLY A 262 29.20 0.05 -1.96
C GLY A 262 29.55 -1.42 -2.27
N THR A 263 30.85 -1.73 -2.24
CA THR A 263 31.37 -3.07 -2.57
C THR A 263 31.62 -3.95 -1.35
N GLU A 264 31.40 -3.43 -0.13
CA GLU A 264 31.74 -4.08 1.14
C GLU A 264 30.54 -4.71 1.85
N GLY A 265 29.38 -4.82 1.20
CA GLY A 265 28.17 -5.38 1.81
C GLY A 265 27.58 -4.52 2.92
N ARG A 266 27.84 -3.21 2.91
CA ARG A 266 27.21 -2.26 3.82
C ARG A 266 25.74 -2.09 3.46
N THR A 267 24.91 -1.80 4.44
CA THR A 267 23.49 -1.51 4.26
C THR A 267 23.12 -0.20 4.91
N VAL A 268 22.11 0.47 4.37
CA VAL A 268 21.43 1.60 5.00
C VAL A 268 19.94 1.32 5.02
N ASP A 269 19.28 1.80 6.06
CA ASP A 269 17.88 1.53 6.34
C ASP A 269 16.99 2.33 5.40
N ARG A 270 16.25 1.65 4.52
CA ARG A 270 15.23 2.26 3.69
C ARG A 270 13.95 2.36 4.48
N LEU A 271 13.46 3.59 4.60
CA LEU A 271 12.18 3.89 5.24
C LEU A 271 11.09 2.92 4.75
N ASP A 272 10.46 2.25 5.71
CA ASP A 272 9.28 1.42 5.52
C ASP A 272 8.34 1.62 6.71
N LEU A 273 7.13 2.10 6.43
CA LEU A 273 6.14 2.45 7.45
C LEU A 273 5.22 1.28 7.82
N GLY A 274 5.34 0.12 7.14
CA GLY A 274 4.49 -1.05 7.38
C GLY A 274 4.58 -1.63 8.80
N ALA A 275 5.68 -1.39 9.52
CA ALA A 275 5.96 -2.03 10.81
C ALA A 275 6.01 -1.09 12.04
N ILE A 276 5.67 0.20 11.92
CA ILE A 276 5.65 1.11 13.08
C ILE A 276 4.32 0.95 13.83
N GLY A 277 4.33 0.15 14.90
CA GLY A 277 3.13 -0.11 15.72
C GLY A 277 3.44 -0.23 17.22
N GLY A 278 3.44 0.89 17.93
CA GLY A 278 3.26 0.93 19.38
C GLY A 278 1.82 1.31 19.71
N SER A 279 1.07 0.41 20.35
CA SER A 279 -0.25 0.62 20.99
C SER A 279 -1.18 1.67 20.33
N GLY A 280 -1.98 1.24 19.35
CA GLY A 280 -3.27 1.89 19.04
C GLY A 280 -3.34 2.69 17.74
N ALA A 281 -2.24 2.92 17.03
CA ALA A 281 -2.26 3.45 15.67
C ALA A 281 -1.67 2.42 14.71
N ALA A 282 -2.55 1.74 13.96
CA ALA A 282 -2.16 1.01 12.77
C ALA A 282 -2.07 2.03 11.64
N PHE A 283 -0.90 2.18 11.02
CA PHE A 283 -0.85 2.77 9.70
C PHE A 283 -1.69 1.89 8.78
N GLY A 284 -2.71 2.50 8.15
CA GLY A 284 -3.46 1.83 7.10
C GLY A 284 -2.48 1.28 6.05
N PRO A 285 -2.83 0.18 5.41
CA PRO A 285 -1.92 -0.45 4.48
C PRO A 285 -1.56 0.52 3.35
N GLN A 286 -0.27 0.57 3.02
CA GLN A 286 0.30 1.54 2.10
C GLN A 286 -0.51 1.58 0.80
N GLU A 287 -1.08 2.74 0.47
CA GLU A 287 -1.72 3.02 -0.81
C GLU A 287 -0.67 2.99 -1.94
N LEU A 288 -0.21 1.81 -2.33
CA LEU A 288 0.42 1.64 -3.64
C LEU A 288 -0.67 1.34 -4.65
N PHE A 289 -1.49 2.35 -4.95
CA PHE A 289 -2.44 2.31 -6.05
C PHE A 289 -1.69 2.30 -7.39
N VAL A 290 -1.33 1.11 -7.89
CA VAL A 290 -0.71 0.98 -9.21
C VAL A 290 -1.82 1.05 -10.26
N THR A 291 -1.78 2.07 -11.12
CA THR A 291 -2.56 2.08 -12.35
C THR A 291 -1.98 1.04 -13.30
N MET A 292 -2.78 0.05 -13.66
CA MET A 292 -2.36 -1.01 -14.57
C MET A 292 -2.11 -0.47 -15.98
N ALA A 293 -0.97 -0.82 -16.57
CA ALA A 293 -0.74 -0.73 -18.01
C ALA A 293 -0.58 -2.17 -18.53
N GLY A 294 -1.61 -2.74 -19.18
CA GLY A 294 -1.43 -4.05 -19.82
C GLY A 294 -2.63 -4.79 -20.38
N ALA A 295 -3.82 -4.72 -19.77
CA ALA A 295 -4.95 -5.57 -20.22
C ALA A 295 -6.36 -4.98 -20.03
N SER A 296 -6.50 -3.78 -19.44
CA SER A 296 -7.78 -3.20 -18.99
C SER A 296 -8.81 -2.91 -20.09
N ASP A 297 -8.45 -2.99 -21.37
CA ASP A 297 -9.34 -2.62 -22.46
C ASP A 297 -10.22 -3.78 -22.97
N GLN A 298 -10.05 -5.02 -22.45
CA GLN A 298 -10.71 -6.22 -22.98
C GLN A 298 -11.92 -6.72 -22.18
N ALA A 299 -11.89 -6.60 -20.85
CA ALA A 299 -13.05 -6.83 -19.99
C ALA A 299 -13.83 -5.52 -19.84
N GLY A 300 -15.15 -5.55 -19.94
CA GLY A 300 -16.04 -4.37 -19.86
C GLY A 300 -17.03 -4.47 -18.69
N PRO A 301 -18.05 -3.59 -18.63
CA PRO A 301 -19.13 -3.72 -17.66
C PRO A 301 -19.81 -5.09 -17.74
N GLY A 302 -20.05 -5.72 -16.58
CA GLY A 302 -20.74 -7.00 -16.45
C GLY A 302 -19.83 -8.23 -16.40
N TYR A 303 -18.51 -8.08 -16.57
CA TYR A 303 -17.57 -9.19 -16.36
C TYR A 303 -17.43 -9.50 -14.87
N GLN A 304 -17.23 -10.78 -14.55
CA GLN A 304 -17.00 -11.26 -13.20
C GLN A 304 -15.60 -11.87 -13.11
N PRO A 305 -14.85 -11.61 -12.05
CA PRO A 305 -13.53 -12.19 -11.83
C PRO A 305 -13.64 -13.57 -11.17
N LEU A 306 -12.78 -14.49 -11.58
CA LEU A 306 -12.45 -15.72 -10.89
C LEU A 306 -10.94 -15.76 -10.68
N ARG A 307 -10.50 -15.66 -9.42
CA ARG A 307 -9.07 -15.66 -9.06
C ARG A 307 -8.60 -17.08 -8.76
N ALA A 308 -7.46 -17.46 -9.33
CA ALA A 308 -6.75 -18.71 -9.00
C ALA A 308 -5.33 -18.69 -9.57
N ASP A 309 -4.39 -19.50 -9.05
CA ASP A 309 -3.10 -19.76 -9.69
C ASP A 309 -3.25 -20.88 -10.74
N PHE A 310 -3.74 -20.51 -11.92
CA PHE A 310 -4.03 -21.48 -12.98
C PHE A 310 -2.74 -22.03 -13.63
N ASN A 311 -1.61 -21.33 -13.52
CA ASN A 311 -0.35 -21.70 -14.17
C ASN A 311 0.67 -22.37 -13.21
N GLY A 312 0.43 -22.33 -11.89
CA GLY A 312 1.27 -22.91 -10.85
C GLY A 312 2.54 -22.09 -10.55
N ASP A 313 2.56 -20.79 -10.81
CA ASP A 313 3.72 -19.91 -10.58
C ASP A 313 3.72 -19.24 -9.19
N GLY A 314 2.68 -19.50 -8.39
CA GLY A 314 2.48 -18.96 -7.04
C GLY A 314 1.80 -17.59 -7.03
N LEU A 315 1.43 -17.04 -8.19
CA LEU A 315 0.70 -15.78 -8.32
C LEU A 315 -0.78 -16.04 -8.66
N GLY A 316 -1.65 -15.15 -8.19
CA GLY A 316 -3.07 -15.17 -8.53
C GLY A 316 -3.30 -14.67 -9.94
N ASP A 317 -3.73 -15.56 -10.84
CA ASP A 317 -4.30 -15.18 -12.13
C ASP A 317 -5.77 -14.77 -11.97
N VAL A 318 -6.32 -14.08 -12.97
CA VAL A 318 -7.74 -13.66 -13.00
C VAL A 318 -8.40 -14.08 -14.31
N LEU A 319 -9.37 -14.98 -14.22
CA LEU A 319 -10.30 -15.30 -15.30
C LEU A 319 -11.49 -14.33 -15.25
N TRP A 320 -11.57 -13.44 -16.23
CA TRP A 320 -12.70 -12.55 -16.45
C TRP A 320 -13.73 -13.25 -17.33
N TYR A 321 -14.90 -13.55 -16.77
CA TYR A 321 -15.98 -14.20 -17.51
C TYR A 321 -17.22 -13.33 -17.65
N HIS A 322 -17.94 -13.50 -18.76
CA HIS A 322 -19.17 -12.76 -19.02
C HIS A 322 -20.24 -13.66 -19.65
N GLN A 323 -21.43 -13.68 -19.06
CA GLN A 323 -22.56 -14.53 -19.48
C GLN A 323 -22.94 -14.43 -20.97
N ASN A 324 -22.58 -13.32 -21.64
CA ASN A 324 -22.86 -13.06 -23.05
C ASN A 324 -21.66 -12.45 -23.81
N GLY A 325 -20.43 -12.72 -23.36
CA GLY A 325 -19.20 -12.12 -23.89
C GLY A 325 -18.11 -13.15 -24.04
N SER A 326 -16.99 -12.76 -24.65
CA SER A 326 -15.81 -13.63 -24.70
C SER A 326 -15.03 -13.48 -23.41
N ASP A 327 -14.63 -14.61 -22.84
CA ASP A 327 -13.90 -14.62 -21.59
C ASP A 327 -12.40 -14.33 -21.81
N TRP A 328 -11.77 -13.74 -20.80
CA TRP A 328 -10.37 -13.32 -20.85
C TRP A 328 -9.61 -13.82 -19.64
N MET A 329 -8.42 -14.34 -19.89
CA MET A 329 -7.49 -14.73 -18.84
C MET A 329 -6.42 -13.64 -18.66
N TRP A 330 -6.24 -13.17 -17.44
CA TRP A 330 -5.19 -12.26 -17.04
C TRP A 330 -4.22 -13.03 -16.16
N THR A 331 -3.11 -13.47 -16.77
CA THR A 331 -2.07 -14.21 -16.06
C THR A 331 -1.15 -13.24 -15.34
N ALA A 332 -0.94 -13.39 -14.04
CA ALA A 332 -0.05 -12.54 -13.26
C ALA A 332 1.41 -12.73 -13.71
N THR A 333 2.19 -11.66 -13.65
CA THR A 333 3.60 -11.65 -14.07
C THR A 333 4.53 -11.08 -13.00
N GLY A 334 4.00 -10.85 -11.80
CA GLY A 334 4.68 -10.23 -10.66
C GLY A 334 4.68 -8.70 -10.70
N GLY A 335 4.96 -8.09 -9.56
CA GLY A 335 4.91 -6.63 -9.37
C GLY A 335 3.54 -6.01 -9.68
N GLY A 336 2.45 -6.79 -9.55
CA GLY A 336 1.09 -6.37 -9.84
C GLY A 336 0.81 -6.18 -11.33
N ARG A 337 1.43 -6.94 -12.24
CA ARG A 337 1.19 -6.84 -13.70
C ARG A 337 0.53 -8.10 -14.26
N PHE A 338 -0.32 -7.96 -15.28
CA PHE A 338 -0.96 -9.08 -15.96
C PHE A 338 -0.64 -9.14 -17.47
N ALA A 339 -0.58 -10.36 -17.99
CA ALA A 339 -0.60 -10.66 -19.42
C ALA A 339 -1.99 -11.17 -19.82
N GLY A 340 -2.67 -10.46 -20.72
CA GLY A 340 -3.99 -10.85 -21.23
C GLY A 340 -3.91 -11.93 -22.31
N SER A 341 -4.80 -12.92 -22.23
CA SER A 341 -5.00 -13.96 -23.23
C SER A 341 -6.48 -14.35 -23.36
N VAL A 342 -6.84 -14.99 -24.48
CA VAL A 342 -8.17 -15.60 -24.64
C VAL A 342 -8.19 -16.97 -23.97
N THR A 343 -9.37 -17.40 -23.53
CA THR A 343 -9.58 -18.61 -22.72
C THR A 343 -10.88 -19.30 -23.17
N PRO A 344 -11.13 -20.59 -22.85
CA PRO A 344 -12.43 -21.20 -23.08
C PRO A 344 -13.56 -20.39 -22.41
N GLU A 345 -14.65 -20.17 -23.13
CA GLU A 345 -15.81 -19.43 -22.62
C GLU A 345 -16.60 -20.27 -21.61
N ILE A 346 -16.80 -19.74 -20.41
CA ILE A 346 -17.70 -20.27 -19.41
C ILE A 346 -19.12 -20.23 -19.99
N PRO A 347 -19.80 -21.39 -20.11
CA PRO A 347 -21.12 -21.41 -20.71
C PRO A 347 -22.11 -20.57 -19.90
N ALA A 348 -23.02 -19.89 -20.60
CA ALA A 348 -24.07 -19.10 -19.97
C ALA A 348 -24.89 -19.96 -18.98
N GLY A 349 -25.16 -19.40 -17.80
CA GLY A 349 -25.88 -20.02 -16.71
C GLY A 349 -25.00 -20.70 -15.66
N TYR A 350 -23.70 -20.89 -15.90
CA TYR A 350 -22.80 -21.48 -14.91
C TYR A 350 -22.22 -20.45 -13.94
N ARG A 351 -21.91 -20.91 -12.73
CA ARG A 351 -21.21 -20.18 -11.66
C ARG A 351 -19.87 -20.90 -11.40
N PRO A 352 -18.72 -20.36 -11.85
CA PRO A 352 -17.43 -20.99 -11.63
C PRO A 352 -16.91 -20.74 -10.20
N VAL A 353 -16.17 -21.72 -9.67
CA VAL A 353 -15.27 -21.57 -8.52
C VAL A 353 -13.94 -22.23 -8.84
N ALA A 354 -12.86 -21.77 -8.24
CA ALA A 354 -11.53 -22.31 -8.46
C ALA A 354 -11.04 -23.10 -7.24
N GLY A 355 -10.27 -24.15 -7.47
CA GLY A 355 -9.71 -25.06 -6.46
C GLY A 355 -8.83 -26.12 -7.12
N ASP A 356 -7.78 -26.61 -6.47
CA ASP A 356 -7.01 -27.78 -6.95
C ASP A 356 -7.79 -29.08 -6.74
N PHE A 357 -8.78 -29.35 -7.59
CA PHE A 357 -9.69 -30.49 -7.43
C PHE A 357 -9.04 -31.85 -7.73
N ASN A 358 -7.86 -31.85 -8.37
CA ASN A 358 -7.15 -33.07 -8.76
C ASN A 358 -5.89 -33.38 -7.93
N GLY A 359 -5.38 -32.41 -7.16
CA GLY A 359 -4.18 -32.51 -6.33
C GLY A 359 -2.88 -32.41 -7.13
N ASP A 360 -2.87 -31.73 -8.27
CA ASP A 360 -1.70 -31.52 -9.13
C ASP A 360 -1.02 -30.16 -8.91
N THR A 361 -1.47 -29.41 -7.90
CA THR A 361 -1.01 -28.07 -7.49
C THR A 361 -1.38 -26.95 -8.44
N LEU A 362 -2.08 -27.24 -9.55
CA LEU A 362 -2.67 -26.23 -10.40
C LEU A 362 -4.11 -26.00 -9.96
N GLU A 363 -4.51 -24.74 -9.90
CA GLU A 363 -5.91 -24.42 -9.62
C GLU A 363 -6.79 -24.81 -10.82
N ASP A 364 -7.85 -25.57 -10.56
CA ASP A 364 -8.84 -26.00 -11.54
C ASP A 364 -10.12 -25.13 -11.45
N VAL A 365 -11.09 -25.36 -12.34
CA VAL A 365 -12.39 -24.65 -12.31
C VAL A 365 -13.54 -25.65 -12.16
N PHE A 366 -14.31 -25.54 -11.08
CA PHE A 366 -15.59 -26.21 -10.93
C PHE A 366 -16.71 -25.32 -11.46
N LEU A 367 -17.43 -25.80 -12.47
CA LEU A 367 -18.55 -25.12 -13.09
C LEU A 367 -19.87 -25.65 -12.51
N PHE A 368 -20.45 -24.87 -11.60
CA PHE A 368 -21.78 -25.17 -11.05
C PHE A 368 -22.88 -24.68 -11.99
N GLY A 369 -23.75 -25.57 -12.41
CA GLY A 369 -24.91 -25.31 -13.24
C GLY A 369 -26.21 -25.35 -12.41
N PRO A 370 -26.78 -24.20 -12.00
CA PRO A 370 -27.96 -24.19 -11.15
C PRO A 370 -29.16 -24.97 -11.74
N GLY A 371 -29.93 -25.60 -10.86
CA GLY A 371 -31.14 -26.34 -11.22
C GLY A 371 -30.85 -27.72 -11.83
N ASN A 372 -30.96 -27.83 -13.16
CA ASN A 372 -30.86 -29.10 -13.90
C ASN A 372 -29.70 -29.15 -14.90
N LEU A 373 -28.82 -28.15 -14.89
CA LEU A 373 -27.63 -28.17 -15.72
C LEU A 373 -26.64 -29.18 -15.15
N PRO A 374 -25.92 -29.94 -15.99
CA PRO A 374 -24.87 -30.82 -15.52
C PRO A 374 -23.69 -29.99 -15.02
N ASP A 375 -23.11 -30.37 -13.89
CA ASP A 375 -21.90 -29.73 -13.37
C ASP A 375 -20.65 -30.27 -14.08
N TRP A 376 -19.57 -29.50 -14.08
CA TRP A 376 -18.30 -29.87 -14.71
C TRP A 376 -17.10 -29.50 -13.84
N VAL A 377 -16.02 -30.25 -13.98
CA VAL A 377 -14.68 -29.82 -13.52
C VAL A 377 -13.82 -29.63 -14.75
N TRP A 378 -13.22 -28.45 -14.85
CA TRP A 378 -12.26 -28.05 -15.87
C TRP A 378 -10.88 -28.06 -15.26
N PHE A 379 -10.08 -29.06 -15.62
CA PHE A 379 -8.74 -29.21 -15.07
C PHE A 379 -7.76 -28.31 -15.81
N SER A 380 -6.97 -27.53 -15.07
CA SER A 380 -5.92 -26.71 -15.66
C SER A 380 -4.80 -27.60 -16.21
N THR A 381 -4.05 -27.06 -17.16
CA THR A 381 -2.90 -27.73 -17.78
C THR A 381 -1.59 -26.99 -17.53
N GLY A 382 -1.61 -25.93 -16.73
CA GLY A 382 -0.42 -25.15 -16.35
C GLY A 382 0.21 -24.40 -17.54
N SER A 383 -0.52 -24.23 -18.64
CA SER A 383 0.03 -23.64 -19.86
C SER A 383 0.25 -22.13 -19.70
N SER A 384 1.51 -21.72 -19.70
CA SER A 384 1.94 -20.31 -19.78
C SER A 384 1.84 -19.71 -21.20
N ALA A 385 1.24 -20.43 -22.16
CA ALA A 385 1.03 -19.92 -23.51
C ALA A 385 -0.05 -18.82 -23.52
N HIS A 386 -0.13 -18.03 -24.58
CA HIS A 386 -1.18 -17.02 -24.83
C HIS A 386 -2.63 -17.58 -24.91
N TYR A 387 -2.85 -18.80 -24.41
CA TYR A 387 -4.12 -19.47 -24.24
C TYR A 387 -3.98 -20.49 -23.10
N MET A 388 -4.72 -20.31 -22.00
CA MET A 388 -4.85 -21.34 -20.98
C MET A 388 -5.75 -22.45 -21.48
N GLN A 389 -5.33 -23.70 -21.31
CA GLN A 389 -6.08 -24.86 -21.76
C GLN A 389 -6.67 -25.58 -20.55
N PHE A 390 -7.95 -25.89 -20.67
CA PHE A 390 -8.68 -26.74 -19.74
C PHE A 390 -9.19 -27.98 -20.49
N TRP A 391 -9.29 -29.11 -19.80
CA TRP A 391 -10.15 -30.22 -20.25
C TRP A 391 -11.28 -30.44 -19.25
N GLY A 392 -12.46 -30.85 -19.73
CA GLY A 392 -13.65 -31.01 -18.90
C GLY A 392 -14.00 -32.47 -18.61
N VAL A 393 -14.38 -32.76 -17.36
CA VAL A 393 -15.08 -34.00 -16.98
C VAL A 393 -16.43 -33.63 -16.39
N GLN A 394 -17.50 -34.30 -16.83
CA GLN A 394 -18.83 -34.09 -16.27
C GLN A 394 -18.83 -34.59 -14.83
N SER A 395 -19.24 -33.75 -13.88
CA SER A 395 -19.41 -34.12 -12.48
C SER A 395 -20.88 -34.47 -12.18
N TYR A 396 -21.17 -34.86 -10.94
CA TYR A 396 -22.53 -35.20 -10.53
C TYR A 396 -23.37 -33.93 -10.42
N GLN A 397 -24.59 -33.97 -10.96
CA GLN A 397 -25.52 -32.84 -10.94
C GLN A 397 -26.00 -32.52 -9.52
N ILE A 398 -25.58 -31.38 -9.01
CA ILE A 398 -25.98 -30.80 -7.73
C ILE A 398 -27.26 -29.98 -7.99
N SER A 399 -28.42 -30.62 -7.89
CA SER A 399 -29.69 -29.92 -8.08
C SER A 399 -29.99 -28.95 -6.94
N GLY A 400 -30.41 -27.73 -7.30
CA GLY A 400 -30.84 -26.70 -6.36
C GLY A 400 -30.34 -25.30 -6.74
N ASP A 401 -30.59 -24.34 -5.86
CA ASP A 401 -29.98 -23.02 -5.90
C ASP A 401 -28.97 -22.92 -4.77
N TRP A 402 -27.75 -23.36 -5.09
CA TRP A 402 -26.61 -23.38 -4.19
C TRP A 402 -25.69 -22.19 -4.48
N GLN A 403 -25.19 -21.59 -3.42
CA GLN A 403 -23.96 -20.81 -3.43
C GLN A 403 -22.81 -21.79 -3.18
N VAL A 404 -21.67 -21.55 -3.82
CA VAL A 404 -20.58 -22.51 -3.96
C VAL A 404 -19.29 -21.84 -3.52
N PHE A 405 -18.54 -22.49 -2.63
CA PHE A 405 -17.32 -21.95 -2.03
C PHE A 405 -16.23 -23.02 -2.00
N PRO A 406 -15.02 -22.74 -2.52
CA PRO A 406 -13.92 -23.70 -2.49
C PRO A 406 -13.19 -23.72 -1.13
N GLY A 407 -12.46 -24.79 -0.85
CA GLY A 407 -11.57 -24.94 0.31
C GLY A 407 -11.14 -26.39 0.46
N ASP A 408 -10.12 -26.70 1.26
CA ASP A 408 -9.78 -28.09 1.66
C ASP A 408 -10.38 -28.35 3.05
N PHE A 409 -11.51 -29.05 3.12
CA PHE A 409 -12.24 -29.28 4.38
C PHE A 409 -11.85 -30.61 5.06
N ASN A 410 -11.00 -31.43 4.42
CA ASN A 410 -10.63 -32.75 4.92
C ASN A 410 -9.10 -32.97 5.06
N ASP A 411 -8.28 -31.97 4.78
CA ASP A 411 -6.81 -31.99 4.86
C ASP A 411 -6.19 -33.09 3.97
N ASP A 412 -6.79 -33.35 2.80
CA ASP A 412 -6.24 -34.30 1.83
C ASP A 412 -5.37 -33.64 0.76
N GLY A 413 -5.23 -32.31 0.82
CA GLY A 413 -4.43 -31.51 -0.10
C GLY A 413 -5.14 -31.25 -1.42
N ARG A 414 -6.44 -31.48 -1.51
CA ARG A 414 -7.26 -31.23 -2.70
C ARG A 414 -8.36 -30.24 -2.36
N GLY A 415 -8.75 -29.49 -3.38
CA GLY A 415 -9.93 -28.64 -3.33
C GLY A 415 -11.19 -29.48 -3.11
N ASP A 416 -11.96 -29.09 -2.12
CA ASP A 416 -13.33 -29.47 -1.88
C ASP A 416 -14.26 -28.29 -2.21
N VAL A 417 -15.56 -28.52 -2.11
CA VAL A 417 -16.60 -27.51 -2.36
C VAL A 417 -17.63 -27.52 -1.24
N PHE A 418 -17.76 -26.39 -0.55
CA PHE A 418 -18.87 -26.08 0.35
C PHE A 418 -20.05 -25.48 -0.41
N LEU A 419 -21.25 -25.98 -0.13
CA LEU A 419 -22.50 -25.63 -0.78
C LEU A 419 -23.48 -25.10 0.26
N PHE A 420 -23.95 -23.87 0.08
CA PHE A 420 -24.91 -23.22 0.96
C PHE A 420 -26.17 -22.82 0.20
N SER A 421 -27.36 -23.13 0.73
CA SER A 421 -28.61 -22.60 0.19
C SER A 421 -29.19 -21.54 1.10
N ALA A 422 -29.12 -20.28 0.66
CA ALA A 422 -29.75 -19.15 1.35
C ALA A 422 -31.29 -19.28 1.45
N SER A 423 -31.90 -20.14 0.64
CA SER A 423 -33.36 -20.31 0.60
C SER A 423 -33.91 -21.08 1.79
N ASN A 424 -33.16 -22.04 2.33
CA ASN A 424 -33.59 -22.93 3.39
C ASN A 424 -32.53 -23.17 4.48
N GLY A 425 -31.31 -22.62 4.33
CA GLY A 425 -30.21 -22.77 5.28
C GLY A 425 -29.47 -24.10 5.19
N ASP A 426 -29.70 -24.90 4.15
CA ASP A 426 -29.00 -26.19 3.98
C ASP A 426 -27.53 -25.98 3.61
N ASN A 427 -26.69 -26.88 4.14
CA ASN A 427 -25.23 -26.88 4.00
C ASN A 427 -24.75 -28.28 3.57
N HIS A 428 -23.86 -28.35 2.57
CA HIS A 428 -23.23 -29.60 2.11
C HIS A 428 -21.75 -29.39 1.80
N ILE A 429 -20.96 -30.44 1.90
CA ILE A 429 -19.59 -30.47 1.40
C ILE A 429 -19.48 -31.58 0.34
N TRP A 430 -18.86 -31.24 -0.78
CA TRP A 430 -18.41 -32.16 -1.81
C TRP A 430 -16.90 -32.29 -1.71
N TYR A 431 -16.41 -33.51 -1.46
CA TYR A 431 -14.99 -33.75 -1.31
C TYR A 431 -14.31 -34.07 -2.65
N GLY A 432 -13.18 -33.43 -2.93
CA GLY A 432 -12.37 -33.61 -4.12
C GLY A 432 -11.67 -34.97 -4.15
N THR A 433 -12.12 -35.91 -4.99
CA THR A 433 -11.53 -37.26 -4.99
C THR A 433 -10.33 -37.43 -5.93
N GLY A 434 -9.88 -36.35 -6.59
CA GLY A 434 -8.76 -36.31 -7.53
C GLY A 434 -8.72 -37.40 -8.61
N GLY A 435 -9.88 -37.69 -9.19
CA GLY A 435 -10.04 -38.68 -10.25
C GLY A 435 -10.36 -38.04 -11.61
N THR A 436 -9.84 -38.63 -12.70
CA THR A 436 -10.21 -38.33 -14.10
C THR A 436 -11.58 -38.91 -14.50
N ALA A 437 -12.35 -39.42 -13.55
CA ALA A 437 -13.68 -40.02 -13.73
C ALA A 437 -14.65 -39.47 -12.66
N PRO A 438 -15.96 -39.38 -12.95
CA PRO A 438 -16.95 -38.91 -11.98
C PRO A 438 -17.12 -39.95 -10.86
N ALA A 439 -16.30 -39.87 -9.82
CA ALA A 439 -16.40 -40.72 -8.64
C ALA A 439 -16.76 -39.85 -7.43
N THR A 440 -18.02 -39.96 -7.07
CA THR A 440 -18.75 -39.25 -6.03
C THR A 440 -18.29 -39.61 -4.61
N GLN A 441 -18.15 -38.60 -3.74
CA GLN A 441 -18.49 -38.78 -2.33
C GLN A 441 -19.11 -37.48 -1.77
N PHE A 442 -20.46 -37.44 -1.80
CA PHE A 442 -21.23 -36.38 -1.17
C PHE A 442 -21.39 -36.67 0.31
N TRP A 443 -21.20 -35.66 1.14
CA TRP A 443 -21.51 -35.80 2.54
C TRP A 443 -22.27 -34.59 3.07
N GLY A 444 -23.55 -34.83 3.34
CA GLY A 444 -24.45 -33.85 3.93
C GLY A 444 -24.27 -33.81 5.44
N ALA A 445 -23.74 -32.72 5.95
CA ALA A 445 -23.74 -32.37 7.36
C ALA A 445 -24.77 -31.25 7.55
N ALA A 446 -25.94 -31.56 8.10
CA ALA A 446 -26.85 -30.52 8.57
C ALA A 446 -26.23 -29.85 9.80
N ALA A 447 -25.52 -28.74 9.59
CA ALA A 447 -24.96 -27.92 10.65
C ALA A 447 -25.50 -26.49 10.51
N TYR A 448 -26.21 -26.04 11.56
CA TYR A 448 -26.62 -24.65 11.85
C TYR A 448 -25.53 -23.66 11.51
N PRO A 449 -25.80 -22.42 11.00
CA PRO A 449 -26.91 -21.59 11.47
C PRO A 449 -28.13 -21.83 10.59
N ALA A 450 -29.20 -22.30 11.23
CA ALA A 450 -30.37 -22.86 10.56
C ALA A 450 -31.34 -21.82 9.95
N SER A 451 -31.01 -20.54 9.91
CA SER A 451 -31.81 -19.49 9.26
C SER A 451 -31.24 -18.11 9.59
N GLY A 452 -31.10 -17.25 8.59
CA GLY A 452 -30.69 -15.85 8.76
C GLY A 452 -30.11 -15.30 7.44
N PRO A 453 -29.88 -13.98 7.31
CA PRO A 453 -29.33 -13.37 6.10
C PRO A 453 -27.81 -13.59 5.95
N TYR A 454 -27.31 -14.75 6.38
CA TYR A 454 -25.89 -15.01 6.49
C TYR A 454 -25.20 -15.17 5.13
N LYS A 455 -23.98 -14.65 5.02
CA LYS A 455 -23.09 -14.76 3.85
C LYS A 455 -21.80 -15.50 4.29
N PRO A 456 -21.59 -16.76 3.88
CA PRO A 456 -20.39 -17.49 4.24
C PRO A 456 -19.18 -17.07 3.38
N VAL A 457 -17.99 -17.18 3.96
CA VAL A 457 -16.68 -17.11 3.28
C VAL A 457 -15.79 -18.22 3.84
N THR A 458 -14.98 -18.81 2.98
CA THR A 458 -14.07 -19.91 3.32
C THR A 458 -12.61 -19.45 3.39
N GLY A 459 -11.81 -20.16 4.17
CA GLY A 459 -10.37 -19.98 4.32
C GLY A 459 -9.85 -20.67 5.58
N ASP A 460 -8.54 -20.80 5.74
CA ASP A 460 -7.93 -21.34 6.97
C ASP A 460 -7.69 -20.20 7.97
N PHE A 461 -8.58 -20.02 8.95
CA PHE A 461 -8.53 -18.92 9.91
C PHE A 461 -7.66 -19.26 11.13
N ASN A 462 -7.39 -20.53 11.43
CA ASN A 462 -6.56 -20.90 12.57
C ASN A 462 -5.15 -21.37 12.19
N ALA A 463 -4.83 -21.39 10.90
CA ALA A 463 -3.58 -21.89 10.31
C ALA A 463 -3.31 -23.37 10.64
N ASP A 464 -4.35 -24.20 10.67
CA ASP A 464 -4.25 -25.64 10.92
C ASP A 464 -4.20 -26.50 9.65
N GLY A 465 -4.29 -25.88 8.47
CA GLY A 465 -4.31 -26.54 7.17
C GLY A 465 -5.71 -26.91 6.69
N VAL A 466 -6.73 -26.84 7.55
CA VAL A 466 -8.12 -27.13 7.21
C VAL A 466 -8.87 -25.84 6.94
N SER A 467 -9.67 -25.83 5.89
CA SER A 467 -10.57 -24.72 5.61
C SER A 467 -11.69 -24.63 6.64
N ASP A 468 -11.86 -23.42 7.15
CA ASP A 468 -12.91 -22.97 8.05
C ASP A 468 -14.00 -22.19 7.28
N ILE A 469 -15.07 -21.82 7.99
CA ILE A 469 -16.16 -21.01 7.44
C ILE A 469 -16.43 -19.80 8.35
N PHE A 470 -16.33 -18.60 7.80
CA PHE A 470 -16.81 -17.39 8.46
C PHE A 470 -18.20 -17.03 7.97
N TRP A 471 -19.16 -16.92 8.88
CA TRP A 471 -20.55 -16.56 8.62
C TRP A 471 -20.78 -15.09 8.99
N TYR A 472 -20.83 -14.25 7.98
CA TYR A 472 -21.16 -12.84 8.16
C TYR A 472 -22.67 -12.64 8.23
N GLY A 473 -23.16 -12.00 9.29
CA GLY A 473 -24.55 -11.63 9.48
C GLY A 473 -24.76 -10.12 9.23
N PRO A 474 -25.24 -9.70 8.05
CA PRO A 474 -25.45 -8.29 7.75
C PRO A 474 -26.40 -7.58 8.74
N GLY A 475 -26.12 -6.31 9.05
CA GLY A 475 -26.93 -5.50 9.96
C GLY A 475 -26.62 -5.78 11.42
N ASP A 476 -27.64 -6.11 12.22
CA ASP A 476 -27.53 -6.33 13.66
C ASP A 476 -27.39 -7.83 14.03
N HIS A 477 -27.03 -8.69 13.07
CA HIS A 477 -26.87 -10.13 13.31
C HIS A 477 -25.45 -10.41 13.83
N SER A 478 -25.30 -11.37 14.73
CA SER A 478 -23.99 -11.83 15.20
C SER A 478 -23.27 -12.62 14.10
N ASP A 479 -21.96 -12.41 13.99
CA ASP A 479 -21.07 -13.17 13.11
C ASP A 479 -20.57 -14.45 13.80
N TRP A 480 -20.29 -15.48 13.02
CA TRP A 480 -19.82 -16.78 13.53
C TRP A 480 -18.60 -17.27 12.77
N LEU A 481 -17.63 -17.84 13.49
CA LEU A 481 -16.51 -18.55 12.88
C LEU A 481 -16.59 -20.03 13.21
N TRP A 482 -16.36 -20.85 12.18
CA TRP A 482 -16.49 -22.29 12.20
C TRP A 482 -15.19 -22.97 11.82
N PHE A 483 -14.51 -23.50 12.84
CA PHE A 483 -13.27 -24.21 12.62
C PHE A 483 -13.47 -25.60 12.01
N GLY A 484 -12.87 -25.85 10.85
CA GLY A 484 -12.72 -27.16 10.26
C GLY A 484 -12.03 -28.11 11.24
N THR A 485 -12.26 -29.41 11.06
CA THR A 485 -11.64 -30.44 11.92
C THR A 485 -10.89 -31.51 11.12
N GLY A 486 -10.80 -31.33 9.80
CA GLY A 486 -10.34 -32.35 8.85
C GLY A 486 -11.21 -33.62 8.88
N SER A 487 -12.34 -33.58 9.57
CA SER A 487 -13.12 -34.77 9.87
C SER A 487 -14.15 -35.05 8.79
N MET A 488 -14.03 -36.21 8.15
CA MET A 488 -15.11 -36.82 7.37
C MET A 488 -16.24 -37.39 8.27
N ALA A 489 -16.54 -36.82 9.45
CA ALA A 489 -17.58 -37.28 10.42
C ALA A 489 -18.87 -36.42 10.39
N PRO A 490 -20.10 -37.00 10.49
CA PRO A 490 -21.31 -36.30 10.03
C PRO A 490 -21.58 -35.11 10.92
N GLY A 491 -21.83 -33.95 10.32
CA GLY A 491 -22.04 -32.72 11.07
C GLY A 491 -20.78 -31.88 11.26
N GLY A 492 -19.69 -32.12 10.51
CA GLY A 492 -18.44 -31.34 10.42
C GLY A 492 -18.24 -30.47 11.65
N GLN A 493 -17.51 -30.95 12.66
CA GLN A 493 -17.58 -30.36 14.01
C GLN A 493 -16.94 -28.98 14.05
N PHE A 494 -17.68 -27.98 13.62
CA PHE A 494 -17.29 -26.59 13.71
C PHE A 494 -17.37 -26.15 15.16
N ARG A 495 -16.29 -25.54 15.66
CA ARG A 495 -16.30 -24.92 16.98
C ARG A 495 -16.76 -23.47 16.83
N ASP A 496 -17.95 -23.17 17.35
CA ASP A 496 -18.52 -21.82 17.31
C ASP A 496 -17.70 -20.82 18.16
N MET A 497 -17.41 -19.66 17.57
CA MET A 497 -17.04 -18.46 18.30
C MET A 497 -17.90 -17.29 17.80
N GLU A 498 -18.60 -16.61 18.71
CA GLU A 498 -19.28 -15.35 18.40
C GLU A 498 -18.22 -14.26 18.24
N VAL A 499 -18.23 -13.58 17.09
CA VAL A 499 -17.32 -12.47 16.79
C VAL A 499 -18.11 -11.15 16.83
N PHE A 500 -17.50 -10.06 17.30
CA PHE A 500 -18.15 -8.75 17.46
C PHE A 500 -18.69 -8.21 16.14
N GLY A 501 -20.01 -8.12 15.96
CA GLY A 501 -20.64 -7.78 14.68
C GLY A 501 -20.19 -6.46 14.05
N VAL A 502 -19.75 -6.53 12.77
CA VAL A 502 -19.71 -5.35 11.91
C VAL A 502 -21.13 -4.98 11.53
N THR A 503 -21.61 -3.83 11.98
CA THR A 503 -22.93 -3.33 11.56
C THR A 503 -22.85 -2.80 10.13
N GLY A 504 -23.40 -3.53 9.15
CA GLY A 504 -23.47 -3.08 7.75
C GLY A 504 -23.96 -4.15 6.78
N ASP A 505 -24.00 -3.85 5.49
CA ASP A 505 -24.28 -4.83 4.42
C ASP A 505 -23.08 -4.97 3.49
N TYR A 506 -21.95 -5.35 4.08
CA TYR A 506 -20.67 -5.46 3.39
C TYR A 506 -20.67 -6.63 2.38
N GLN A 507 -19.86 -6.45 1.34
CA GLN A 507 -19.30 -7.53 0.53
C GLN A 507 -18.07 -8.07 1.26
N LEU A 508 -17.95 -9.39 1.36
CA LEU A 508 -16.90 -10.04 2.11
C LEU A 508 -15.90 -10.74 1.19
N HIS A 509 -14.62 -10.61 1.50
CA HIS A 509 -13.55 -11.35 0.85
C HIS A 509 -12.54 -11.86 1.89
N SER A 510 -11.95 -13.02 1.64
CA SER A 510 -10.90 -13.62 2.49
C SER A 510 -9.54 -13.62 1.79
N GLY A 511 -8.48 -13.53 2.58
CA GLY A 511 -7.08 -13.67 2.16
C GLY A 511 -6.14 -13.42 3.34
N ASP A 512 -4.89 -13.86 3.26
CA ASP A 512 -3.87 -13.53 4.28
C ASP A 512 -3.22 -12.19 3.94
N PHE A 513 -3.77 -11.09 4.46
CA PHE A 513 -3.33 -9.73 4.11
C PHE A 513 -2.05 -9.33 4.85
N ASN A 514 -1.69 -10.02 5.94
CA ASN A 514 -0.56 -9.66 6.79
C ASN A 514 0.63 -10.66 6.69
N GLY A 515 0.44 -11.82 6.05
CA GLY A 515 1.44 -12.84 5.82
C GLY A 515 1.73 -13.73 7.04
N ASP A 516 0.79 -13.86 7.97
CA ASP A 516 0.95 -14.66 9.18
C ASP A 516 0.46 -16.11 9.05
N GLY A 517 -0.01 -16.49 7.86
CA GLY A 517 -0.54 -17.81 7.52
C GLY A 517 -1.99 -18.02 7.92
N ARG A 518 -2.66 -17.04 8.53
CA ARG A 518 -4.10 -17.10 8.83
C ARG A 518 -4.89 -16.28 7.83
N THR A 519 -6.12 -16.73 7.58
CA THR A 519 -7.06 -16.01 6.77
C THR A 519 -7.59 -14.79 7.52
N ASP A 520 -7.45 -13.63 6.88
CA ASP A 520 -8.03 -12.34 7.26
C ASP A 520 -9.31 -12.04 6.44
N LEU A 521 -10.04 -10.98 6.81
CA LEU A 521 -11.30 -10.59 6.16
C LEU A 521 -11.28 -9.15 5.68
N LEU A 522 -11.72 -8.92 4.45
CA LEU A 522 -12.06 -7.61 3.90
C LEU A 522 -13.58 -7.44 3.87
N PHE A 523 -14.04 -6.35 4.49
CA PHE A 523 -15.42 -5.87 4.49
C PHE A 523 -15.49 -4.63 3.59
N TYR A 524 -16.05 -4.79 2.38
CA TYR A 524 -16.14 -3.72 1.38
C TYR A 524 -17.58 -3.24 1.16
N LEU A 525 -17.79 -1.92 1.17
CA LEU A 525 -19.05 -1.26 0.83
C LEU A 525 -18.85 -0.28 -0.33
N PRO A 526 -19.39 -0.57 -1.53
CA PRO A 526 -19.24 0.33 -2.67
C PRO A 526 -19.77 1.75 -2.39
N GLY A 527 -18.89 2.75 -2.49
CA GLY A 527 -19.21 4.16 -2.29
C GLY A 527 -18.52 4.79 -1.06
N PRO A 528 -19.11 5.83 -0.45
CA PRO A 528 -18.41 6.68 0.52
C PRO A 528 -18.39 6.15 1.95
N ALA A 529 -19.01 4.99 2.19
CA ALA A 529 -19.00 4.33 3.50
C ALA A 529 -17.57 3.89 3.84
N ASP A 530 -17.33 3.66 5.13
CA ASP A 530 -16.04 3.17 5.58
C ASP A 530 -15.99 1.64 5.39
N ASP A 531 -14.88 1.19 4.81
CA ASP A 531 -14.53 -0.21 4.57
C ASP A 531 -13.66 -0.70 5.73
N GLN A 532 -13.48 -2.02 5.89
CA GLN A 532 -12.66 -2.56 6.97
C GLN A 532 -11.85 -3.78 6.54
N ILE A 533 -10.65 -3.93 7.08
CA ILE A 533 -9.90 -5.19 7.06
C ILE A 533 -9.79 -5.68 8.49
N TRP A 534 -10.08 -6.94 8.71
CA TRP A 534 -9.96 -7.62 9.99
C TRP A 534 -8.83 -8.63 9.92
N PHE A 535 -7.76 -8.33 10.65
CA PHE A 535 -6.61 -9.22 10.77
C PHE A 535 -6.84 -10.23 11.87
N ASN A 536 -6.86 -11.51 11.51
CA ASN A 536 -7.07 -12.60 12.44
C ASN A 536 -5.84 -12.80 13.33
N GLN A 537 -6.05 -13.08 14.61
CA GLN A 537 -5.00 -13.20 15.61
C GLN A 537 -4.88 -14.65 16.09
N ALA A 538 -3.69 -15.05 16.55
CA ALA A 538 -3.45 -16.41 17.03
C ALA A 538 -4.32 -16.83 18.23
N ASP A 539 -4.96 -15.90 18.94
CA ASP A 539 -5.90 -16.17 20.03
C ASP A 539 -7.36 -16.33 19.56
N GLY A 540 -7.61 -16.22 18.24
CA GLY A 540 -8.94 -16.28 17.61
C GLY A 540 -9.69 -14.95 17.62
N SER A 541 -9.08 -13.86 18.10
CA SER A 541 -9.65 -12.52 17.98
C SER A 541 -9.34 -11.89 16.62
N PHE A 542 -10.13 -10.88 16.24
CA PHE A 542 -9.84 -10.06 15.04
C PHE A 542 -9.43 -8.65 15.44
N ARG A 543 -8.39 -8.13 14.79
CA ARG A 543 -7.99 -6.73 14.84
C ARG A 543 -8.54 -6.01 13.60
N GLY A 544 -9.60 -5.24 13.79
CA GLY A 544 -10.18 -4.41 12.73
C GLY A 544 -9.36 -3.14 12.45
N VAL A 545 -9.17 -2.84 11.17
CA VAL A 545 -8.61 -1.58 10.64
C VAL A 545 -9.62 -0.99 9.67
N VAL A 546 -9.96 0.27 9.88
CA VAL A 546 -10.85 1.02 8.98
C VAL A 546 -10.06 1.52 7.78
N MET A 547 -10.59 1.32 6.58
CA MET A 547 -10.08 1.87 5.33
C MET A 547 -11.19 2.62 4.60
N LYS A 548 -10.83 3.41 3.59
CA LYS A 548 -11.81 4.19 2.82
C LYS A 548 -11.46 4.17 1.34
N VAL A 549 -12.15 3.35 0.58
CA VAL A 549 -11.95 3.24 -0.87
C VAL A 549 -12.70 4.36 -1.62
N ASP A 550 -13.86 4.82 -1.09
CA ASP A 550 -14.68 5.93 -1.63
C ASP A 550 -14.97 5.82 -3.15
N ALA A 551 -15.18 4.59 -3.62
CA ALA A 551 -15.41 4.30 -5.02
C ALA A 551 -16.17 2.97 -5.19
N ARG A 552 -16.65 2.71 -6.40
CA ARG A 552 -17.34 1.47 -6.78
C ARG A 552 -16.40 0.59 -7.59
N TYR A 553 -16.04 -0.53 -6.99
CA TYR A 553 -15.14 -1.53 -7.53
C TYR A 553 -15.72 -2.92 -7.33
N THR A 554 -15.19 -3.90 -8.05
CA THR A 554 -15.27 -5.31 -7.73
C THR A 554 -13.91 -5.74 -7.17
N PRO A 555 -13.78 -6.01 -5.87
CA PRO A 555 -12.51 -6.43 -5.28
C PRO A 555 -12.16 -7.85 -5.73
N VAL A 556 -10.91 -8.05 -6.12
CA VAL A 556 -10.34 -9.37 -6.39
C VAL A 556 -9.14 -9.54 -5.48
N VAL A 557 -9.25 -10.45 -4.52
CA VAL A 557 -8.19 -10.71 -3.54
C VAL A 557 -7.29 -11.82 -4.04
N GLY A 558 -5.97 -11.68 -3.98
CA GLY A 558 -4.97 -12.70 -4.36
C GLY A 558 -3.54 -12.16 -4.37
N ASN A 559 -2.52 -13.02 -4.36
CA ASN A 559 -1.12 -12.61 -4.43
C ASN A 559 -0.75 -12.21 -5.87
N PHE A 560 -0.62 -10.93 -6.18
CA PHE A 560 -0.38 -10.45 -7.54
C PHE A 560 1.04 -9.91 -7.76
N ASP A 561 1.78 -9.60 -6.70
CA ASP A 561 3.12 -9.04 -6.80
C ASP A 561 4.26 -10.01 -6.52
N GLY A 562 3.97 -11.16 -5.91
CA GLY A 562 4.96 -12.18 -5.59
C GLY A 562 5.87 -11.80 -4.44
N ASP A 563 5.38 -11.03 -3.48
CA ASP A 563 6.10 -10.80 -2.24
C ASP A 563 6.41 -12.15 -1.56
N GLY A 564 7.61 -12.33 -1.03
CA GLY A 564 8.10 -13.64 -0.58
C GLY A 564 7.36 -14.26 0.61
N GLY A 565 6.27 -13.63 1.08
CA GLY A 565 5.38 -14.10 2.14
C GLY A 565 4.05 -14.67 1.61
N GLY A 566 3.74 -14.51 0.33
CA GLY A 566 2.47 -14.97 -0.24
C GLY A 566 1.28 -14.12 0.22
N LYS A 567 1.51 -12.85 0.57
CA LYS A 567 0.45 -11.98 1.07
C LYS A 567 -0.61 -11.79 0.00
N ALA A 568 -1.87 -11.75 0.43
CA ALA A 568 -2.98 -11.44 -0.44
C ALA A 568 -3.02 -9.94 -0.74
N ASP A 569 -3.01 -9.57 -2.00
CA ASP A 569 -3.26 -8.21 -2.50
C ASP A 569 -4.75 -8.03 -2.82
N ILE A 570 -5.14 -6.80 -3.17
CA ILE A 570 -6.52 -6.48 -3.60
C ILE A 570 -6.44 -5.74 -4.94
N PHE A 571 -6.92 -6.38 -6.00
CA PHE A 571 -7.18 -5.75 -7.28
C PHE A 571 -8.58 -5.14 -7.30
N TRP A 572 -8.67 -3.82 -7.38
CA TRP A 572 -9.91 -3.05 -7.46
C TRP A 572 -10.32 -2.84 -8.92
N ALA A 573 -11.18 -3.71 -9.43
CA ALA A 573 -11.68 -3.64 -10.81
C ALA A 573 -12.82 -2.64 -10.94
N SER A 574 -12.68 -1.63 -11.79
CA SER A 574 -13.62 -0.50 -11.87
C SER A 574 -14.97 -0.87 -12.50
N ASP A 575 -16.08 -0.33 -11.97
CA ASP A 575 -17.43 -0.50 -12.56
C ASP A 575 -18.13 0.87 -12.80
N PRO A 576 -18.49 1.24 -14.06
CA PRO A 576 -18.02 0.66 -15.33
C PRO A 576 -16.56 1.04 -15.58
N ILE A 577 -15.83 0.25 -16.36
CA ILE A 577 -14.41 0.47 -16.62
C ILE A 577 -14.17 1.83 -17.28
N VAL A 578 -13.78 2.80 -16.44
CA VAL A 578 -13.13 4.06 -16.79
C VAL A 578 -11.64 3.88 -16.46
N PRO A 579 -10.70 4.69 -16.97
CA PRO A 579 -9.27 4.35 -16.97
C PRO A 579 -8.60 4.45 -15.58
N ALA A 580 -9.00 3.62 -14.63
CA ALA A 580 -8.54 3.59 -13.24
C ALA A 580 -8.86 2.25 -12.55
N ASP A 581 -8.52 1.12 -13.16
CA ASP A 581 -8.32 -0.10 -12.38
C ASP A 581 -7.11 0.10 -11.47
N VAL A 582 -7.21 -0.33 -10.23
CA VAL A 582 -6.22 -0.01 -9.21
C VAL A 582 -5.84 -1.24 -8.42
N MET A 583 -4.55 -1.51 -8.28
CA MET A 583 -4.06 -2.55 -7.38
C MET A 583 -3.74 -1.95 -6.02
N TRP A 584 -4.10 -2.62 -4.93
CA TRP A 584 -3.55 -2.40 -3.60
C TRP A 584 -2.66 -3.58 -3.27
N LEU A 585 -1.40 -3.30 -2.94
CA LEU A 585 -0.42 -4.34 -2.61
C LEU A 585 -0.24 -4.42 -1.10
N SER A 586 -0.40 -5.63 -0.55
CA SER A 586 -0.06 -5.93 0.84
C SER A 586 1.46 -5.92 0.97
N LYS A 587 2.02 -4.92 1.65
CA LYS A 587 3.47 -4.82 1.90
C LYS A 587 3.82 -5.17 3.32
#